data_AF-A0A2K8QL96-F1
#
_entry.id   AF-A0A2K8QL96-F1
#
_cell.length_a   1.000
_cell.length_b   1.000
_cell.length_c   1.000
_cell.angle_alpha   90.00
_cell.angle_beta   90.00
_cell.angle_gamma   90.00
#
_symmetry.space_group_name_H-M   'P 1'
#
loop_
_entity.id
_entity.type
_entity.pdbx_description
1 polymer ?
#
loop_
_entity_poly.entity_id
_entity_poly.type
_entity_poly.pdbx_seq_one_letter_code
_entity_poly.pdbx_strand_id
1 'polypeptide(L)'
;MAPSAHPLLITGHPFEWLTIPGLGRIACTFIRHQPSLMLVSASALSQSGLLEDAVSLPAWETVRIFGAAALSRYIGENAQHSQLVVIDSLSGGSSCALGFAILDRQGWQRHIAASTEQVIRQAVLQPDTIACDYLPTSVNAAFSLVHRYPPHG
;
A
#
# COMPACT_ATOMS: atom_id res chain seq x y z
N MET A 1 3.02 25.47 -15.17
CA MET A 1 2.46 24.50 -14.21
C MET A 1 3.40 24.45 -13.02
N ALA A 2 2.95 24.80 -11.83
CA ALA A 2 3.77 24.63 -10.64
C ALA A 2 3.98 23.13 -10.40
N PRO A 3 5.21 22.64 -10.15
CA PRO A 3 5.42 21.25 -9.79
C PRO A 3 4.65 20.95 -8.50
N SER A 4 4.01 19.78 -8.43
CA SER A 4 3.39 19.27 -7.20
C SER A 4 4.42 19.33 -6.06
N ALA A 5 4.01 19.83 -4.89
CA ALA A 5 4.85 19.83 -3.69
C ALA A 5 5.31 18.42 -3.28
N HIS A 6 4.64 17.37 -3.79
CA HIS A 6 4.98 15.97 -3.57
C HIS A 6 4.99 15.20 -4.91
N PRO A 7 6.14 15.06 -5.59
CA PRO A 7 6.23 14.38 -6.89
C PRO A 7 5.89 12.88 -6.81
N LEU A 8 5.96 12.30 -5.61
CA LEU A 8 5.63 10.91 -5.31
C LEU A 8 4.11 10.65 -5.36
N LEU A 9 3.28 11.61 -4.99
CA LEU A 9 1.84 11.41 -4.81
C LEU A 9 1.09 11.66 -6.11
N ILE A 10 0.16 10.76 -6.47
CA ILE A 10 -0.69 10.95 -7.65
C ILE A 10 -1.66 12.10 -7.43
N THR A 11 -2.29 12.14 -6.25
CA THR A 11 -3.37 13.08 -5.94
C THR A 11 -2.88 14.35 -5.23
N GLY A 12 -1.60 14.39 -4.86
CA GLY A 12 -1.01 15.48 -4.09
C GLY A 12 -1.33 15.43 -2.59
N HIS A 13 -2.17 14.49 -2.14
CA HIS A 13 -2.52 14.28 -0.73
C HIS A 13 -1.81 13.06 -0.14
N PRO A 14 -1.32 13.14 1.11
CA PRO A 14 -0.58 12.05 1.73
C PRO A 14 -1.47 10.83 2.01
N PHE A 15 -2.77 11.02 2.19
CA PHE A 15 -3.76 9.95 2.16
C PHE A 15 -5.12 10.47 1.68
N GLU A 16 -5.99 9.54 1.30
CA GLU A 16 -7.39 9.76 0.93
C GLU A 16 -8.29 8.71 1.56
N TRP A 17 -9.58 9.02 1.64
CA TRP A 17 -10.61 8.08 2.10
C TRP A 17 -11.34 7.48 0.91
N LEU A 18 -11.18 6.18 0.71
CA LEU A 18 -11.94 5.38 -0.23
C LEU A 18 -13.19 4.80 0.46
N THR A 19 -14.37 5.07 -0.07
CA THR A 19 -15.62 4.47 0.43
C THR A 19 -15.97 3.26 -0.42
N ILE A 20 -15.98 2.08 0.20
CA ILE A 20 -16.28 0.79 -0.46
C ILE A 20 -17.55 0.20 0.14
N PRO A 21 -18.60 -0.05 -0.68
CA PRO A 21 -19.80 -0.75 -0.23
C PRO A 21 -19.46 -2.10 0.41
N GLY A 22 -19.96 -2.33 1.62
CA GLY A 22 -19.72 -3.57 2.38
C GLY A 22 -18.40 -3.63 3.15
N LEU A 23 -17.43 -2.74 2.87
CA LEU A 23 -16.14 -2.67 3.57
C LEU A 23 -15.92 -1.35 4.33
N GLY A 24 -16.76 -0.34 4.10
CA GLY A 24 -16.70 0.93 4.81
C GLY A 24 -15.70 1.91 4.21
N ARG A 25 -15.06 2.72 5.07
CA ARG A 25 -14.08 3.73 4.65
C ARG A 25 -12.67 3.22 4.91
N ILE A 26 -11.86 3.18 3.85
CA ILE A 26 -10.46 2.75 3.91
C ILE A 26 -9.57 3.95 3.60
N ALA A 27 -8.60 4.20 4.45
CA ALA A 27 -7.59 5.22 4.20
C ALA A 27 -6.51 4.65 3.27
N CYS A 28 -6.12 5.39 2.24
CA CYS A 28 -5.15 4.94 1.26
C CYS A 28 -4.23 6.07 0.76
N THR A 29 -3.01 5.72 0.35
CA THR A 29 -2.06 6.65 -0.28
C THR A 29 -1.84 6.23 -1.73
N PHE A 30 -1.93 7.16 -2.68
CA PHE A 30 -1.73 6.87 -4.11
C PHE A 30 -0.38 7.35 -4.60
N ILE A 31 0.43 6.44 -5.10
CA ILE A 31 1.82 6.68 -5.46
C ILE A 31 2.05 6.58 -6.97
N ARG A 32 2.75 7.58 -7.49
CA ARG A 32 3.17 7.67 -8.88
C ARG A 32 4.30 6.68 -9.13
N HIS A 33 3.96 5.56 -9.74
CA HIS A 33 4.86 4.51 -10.21
C HIS A 33 4.22 3.89 -11.46
N GLN A 34 4.97 3.07 -12.20
CA GLN A 34 4.44 2.32 -13.35
C GLN A 34 4.63 0.82 -13.08
N PRO A 35 3.57 0.07 -12.72
CA PRO A 35 2.19 0.52 -12.51
C PRO A 35 1.98 1.38 -11.25
N SER A 36 0.87 2.13 -11.18
CA SER A 36 0.55 2.94 -10.00
C SER A 36 0.30 2.07 -8.78
N LEU A 37 0.74 2.54 -7.60
CA LEU A 37 0.58 1.83 -6.34
C LEU A 37 -0.46 2.53 -5.47
N MET A 38 -1.36 1.75 -4.88
CA MET A 38 -2.25 2.18 -3.81
C MET A 38 -1.80 1.52 -2.52
N LEU A 39 -1.42 2.31 -1.52
CA LEU A 39 -1.01 1.80 -0.22
C LEU A 39 -2.19 1.84 0.75
N VAL A 40 -2.39 0.75 1.48
CA VAL A 40 -3.36 0.65 2.58
C VAL A 40 -2.70 -0.07 3.76
N SER A 41 -3.26 0.10 4.95
CA SER A 41 -2.91 -0.73 6.09
C SER A 41 -3.64 -2.07 6.04
N ALA A 42 -3.00 -3.15 6.52
CA ALA A 42 -3.66 -4.40 6.84
C ALA A 42 -4.82 -4.19 7.82
N SER A 43 -4.71 -3.24 8.76
CA SER A 43 -5.78 -2.89 9.70
C SER A 43 -7.05 -2.35 9.04
N ALA A 44 -7.00 -2.03 7.74
CA ALA A 44 -8.19 -1.65 6.98
C ALA A 44 -9.22 -2.77 6.92
N LEU A 45 -8.78 -4.04 6.91
CA LEU A 45 -9.65 -5.22 6.84
C LEU A 45 -9.36 -6.27 7.93
N SER A 46 -8.19 -6.20 8.57
CA SER A 46 -7.75 -7.10 9.62
C SER A 46 -7.92 -6.45 11.01
N GLN A 47 -8.51 -7.17 11.96
CA GLN A 47 -8.69 -6.65 13.32
C GLN A 47 -7.37 -6.57 14.09
N SER A 48 -6.42 -7.48 13.82
CA SER A 48 -5.10 -7.44 14.45
C SER A 48 -4.13 -6.48 13.75
N GLY A 49 -4.49 -5.97 12.56
CA GLY A 49 -3.59 -5.18 11.73
C GLY A 49 -2.49 -5.99 11.05
N LEU A 50 -2.61 -7.32 11.05
CA LEU A 50 -1.69 -8.24 10.38
C LEU A 50 -2.29 -8.76 9.08
N LEU A 51 -1.45 -8.90 8.04
CA LEU A 51 -1.86 -9.50 6.77
C LEU A 51 -2.13 -11.01 6.88
N GLU A 52 -1.51 -11.66 7.86
CA GLU A 52 -1.64 -13.10 8.13
C GLU A 52 -3.01 -13.49 8.70
N ASP A 53 -3.78 -12.51 9.16
CA ASP A 53 -5.18 -12.75 9.52
C ASP A 53 -5.94 -13.23 8.29
N ALA A 54 -6.89 -14.15 8.49
CA ALA A 54 -7.68 -14.80 7.45
C ALA A 54 -8.68 -13.85 6.76
N VAL A 55 -8.19 -12.74 6.21
CA VAL A 55 -8.93 -11.84 5.33
C VAL A 55 -8.94 -12.45 3.94
N SER A 56 -10.12 -12.58 3.36
CA SER A 56 -10.28 -13.23 2.08
C SER A 56 -9.62 -12.42 0.95
N LEU A 57 -8.93 -13.10 0.04
CA LEU A 57 -8.36 -12.47 -1.17
C LEU A 57 -9.38 -11.63 -1.96
N PRO A 58 -10.67 -12.04 -2.10
CA PRO A 58 -11.69 -11.21 -2.73
C PRO A 58 -11.91 -9.85 -2.06
N ALA A 59 -11.75 -9.74 -0.74
CA ALA A 59 -11.89 -8.47 -0.04
C ALA A 59 -10.76 -7.51 -0.42
N TRP A 60 -9.50 -7.98 -0.41
CA TRP A 60 -8.36 -7.20 -0.86
C TRP A 60 -8.45 -6.80 -2.34
N GLU A 61 -8.92 -7.71 -3.19
CA GLU A 61 -9.13 -7.43 -4.61
C GLU A 61 -10.22 -6.36 -4.80
N THR A 62 -11.27 -6.36 -3.98
CA THR A 62 -12.28 -5.30 -3.98
C THR A 62 -11.66 -3.94 -3.66
N VAL A 63 -10.79 -3.86 -2.66
CA VAL A 63 -10.06 -2.62 -2.33
C VAL A 63 -9.22 -2.15 -3.52
N ARG A 64 -8.46 -3.05 -4.16
CA ARG A 64 -7.64 -2.74 -5.33
C ARG A 64 -8.47 -2.16 -6.48
N ILE A 65 -9.60 -2.79 -6.80
CA ILE A 65 -10.49 -2.35 -7.89
C ILE A 65 -11.07 -0.96 -7.61
N PHE A 66 -11.58 -0.72 -6.40
CA PHE A 66 -12.14 0.58 -6.04
C PHE A 66 -11.06 1.68 -5.98
N GLY A 67 -9.86 1.37 -5.49
CA GLY A 67 -8.75 2.32 -5.51
C GLY A 67 -8.31 2.69 -6.92
N ALA A 68 -8.25 1.71 -7.82
CA ALA A 68 -7.95 1.98 -9.22
C ALA A 68 -9.03 2.85 -9.89
N ALA A 69 -10.30 2.63 -9.55
CA ALA A 69 -11.43 3.46 -9.98
C ALA A 69 -11.39 4.89 -9.42
N ALA A 70 -10.82 5.08 -8.23
CA ALA A 70 -10.62 6.43 -7.69
C ALA A 70 -9.58 7.23 -8.48
N LEU A 71 -8.57 6.56 -9.06
CA LEU A 71 -7.51 7.20 -9.83
C LEU A 71 -7.86 7.47 -11.30
N SER A 72 -8.89 6.83 -11.84
CA SER A 72 -9.34 7.05 -13.21
C SER A 72 -10.84 6.98 -13.33
N ARG A 73 -11.40 7.95 -14.08
CA ARG A 73 -12.83 7.98 -14.42
C ARG A 73 -13.29 6.71 -15.16
N TYR A 74 -12.36 5.96 -15.77
CA TYR A 74 -12.65 4.68 -16.41
C TYR A 74 -12.12 3.53 -15.56
N ILE A 75 -13.04 2.90 -14.82
CA ILE A 75 -12.81 1.71 -13.99
C ILE A 75 -12.09 0.59 -14.77
N GLY A 76 -12.35 0.45 -16.07
CA GLY A 76 -11.86 -0.67 -16.88
C GLY A 76 -10.37 -0.65 -17.23
N GLU A 77 -9.76 0.52 -17.46
CA GLU A 77 -8.38 0.61 -17.98
C GLU A 77 -7.35 0.64 -16.84
N ASN A 78 -7.56 1.45 -15.80
CA ASN A 78 -6.61 1.54 -14.69
C ASN A 78 -6.75 0.42 -13.65
N ALA A 79 -7.92 -0.23 -13.54
CA ALA A 79 -8.05 -1.42 -12.67
C ALA A 79 -7.28 -2.63 -13.19
N GLN A 80 -6.89 -2.65 -14.47
CA GLN A 80 -6.01 -3.70 -14.98
C GLN A 80 -4.55 -3.48 -14.58
N HIS A 81 -4.17 -2.24 -14.24
CA HIS A 81 -2.77 -1.86 -14.11
C HIS A 81 -2.41 -1.52 -12.66
N SER A 82 -3.32 -0.96 -11.86
CA SER A 82 -3.01 -0.55 -10.48
C SER A 82 -2.77 -1.73 -9.56
N GLN A 83 -1.73 -1.61 -8.73
CA GLN A 83 -1.38 -2.58 -7.71
C GLN A 83 -1.78 -2.07 -6.33
N LEU A 84 -2.25 -2.97 -5.47
CA LEU A 84 -2.50 -2.70 -4.07
C LEU A 84 -1.28 -3.14 -3.26
N VAL A 85 -0.75 -2.23 -2.45
CA VAL A 85 0.29 -2.51 -1.48
C VAL A 85 -0.36 -2.49 -0.10
N VAL A 86 -0.31 -3.61 0.60
CA VAL A 86 -0.79 -3.70 1.98
C VAL A 86 0.42 -3.64 2.91
N ILE A 87 0.43 -2.65 3.80
CA ILE A 87 1.44 -2.45 4.83
C ILE A 87 0.93 -3.07 6.14
N ASP A 88 1.77 -3.82 6.83
CA ASP A 88 1.44 -4.36 8.13
C ASP A 88 2.61 -4.29 9.13
N SER A 89 2.28 -4.37 10.41
CA SER A 89 3.28 -4.52 11.46
C SER A 89 3.80 -5.95 11.51
N LEU A 90 5.09 -6.14 11.81
CA LEU A 90 5.68 -7.46 12.02
C LEU A 90 5.53 -7.90 13.48
N SER A 91 4.74 -8.94 13.73
CA SER A 91 4.67 -9.61 15.03
C SER A 91 6.01 -10.25 15.38
N GLY A 92 6.66 -9.80 16.46
CA GLY A 92 7.94 -10.35 16.91
C GLY A 92 9.17 -9.93 16.11
N GLY A 93 9.04 -8.96 15.19
CA GLY A 93 10.16 -8.37 14.45
C GLY A 93 10.96 -7.35 15.26
N SER A 94 12.12 -6.95 14.73
CA SER A 94 12.81 -5.74 15.20
C SER A 94 11.83 -4.57 15.23
N SER A 95 11.91 -3.72 16.25
CA SER A 95 11.01 -2.58 16.44
C SER A 95 10.96 -1.62 15.25
N CYS A 96 11.87 -1.72 14.28
CA CYS A 96 11.95 -0.84 13.11
C CYS A 96 11.67 -1.56 11.78
N ALA A 97 10.89 -2.65 11.79
CA ALA A 97 10.58 -3.43 10.60
C ALA A 97 9.10 -3.31 10.21
N LEU A 98 8.85 -3.07 8.92
CA LEU A 98 7.52 -3.04 8.32
C LEU A 98 7.37 -4.18 7.33
N GLY A 99 6.25 -4.90 7.42
CA GLY A 99 5.88 -5.88 6.43
C GLY A 99 5.09 -5.22 5.31
N PHE A 100 5.24 -5.75 4.09
CA PHE A 100 4.39 -5.36 2.98
C PHE A 100 4.11 -6.54 2.06
N ALA A 101 2.98 -6.47 1.35
CA ALA A 101 2.64 -7.37 0.25
C ALA A 101 2.04 -6.58 -0.90
N ILE A 102 2.25 -7.07 -2.12
CA ILE A 102 1.69 -6.45 -3.33
C ILE A 102 0.67 -7.40 -3.93
N LEU A 103 -0.55 -6.92 -4.16
CA LEU A 103 -1.62 -7.60 -4.86
C LEU A 103 -1.84 -6.95 -6.22
N ASP A 104 -1.87 -7.79 -7.26
CA ASP A 104 -2.36 -7.41 -8.58
C ASP A 104 -3.44 -8.40 -9.07
N ARG A 105 -3.82 -8.29 -10.34
CA ARG A 105 -4.84 -9.15 -10.96
C ARG A 105 -4.50 -10.66 -10.91
N GLN A 106 -3.21 -11.03 -10.84
CA GLN A 106 -2.75 -12.41 -10.74
C GLN A 106 -2.69 -12.93 -9.30
N GLY A 107 -2.91 -12.05 -8.31
CA GLY A 107 -2.85 -12.36 -6.90
C GLY A 107 -1.63 -11.74 -6.21
N TRP A 108 -1.28 -12.29 -5.05
CA TRP A 108 -0.12 -11.84 -4.28
C TRP A 108 1.17 -12.05 -5.06
N GLN A 109 1.91 -10.97 -5.25
CA GLN A 109 3.16 -10.97 -5.98
C GLN A 109 4.23 -11.67 -5.17
N ARG A 110 4.99 -12.53 -5.85
CA ARG A 110 6.19 -13.16 -5.25
C ARG A 110 7.45 -12.38 -5.55
N HIS A 111 7.53 -11.82 -6.75
CA HIS A 111 8.67 -11.06 -7.23
C HIS A 111 8.30 -9.58 -7.31
N ILE A 112 9.19 -8.72 -6.82
CA ILE A 112 8.99 -7.27 -6.81
C ILE A 112 10.24 -6.64 -7.38
N ALA A 113 10.05 -5.66 -8.27
CA ALA A 113 11.16 -4.89 -8.80
C ALA A 113 11.76 -4.01 -7.70
N ALA A 114 13.10 -3.87 -7.67
CA ALA A 114 13.79 -3.01 -6.71
C ALA A 114 13.29 -1.55 -6.76
N SER A 115 12.87 -1.08 -7.94
CA SER A 115 12.25 0.25 -8.10
C SER A 115 10.94 0.40 -7.33
N THR A 116 10.12 -0.65 -7.30
CA THR A 116 8.85 -0.66 -6.56
C THR A 116 9.10 -0.64 -5.07
N GLU A 117 10.05 -1.45 -4.57
CA GLU A 117 10.44 -1.42 -3.16
C GLU A 117 11.00 -0.05 -2.74
N GLN A 118 11.84 0.56 -3.58
CA GLN A 118 12.38 1.90 -3.32
C GLN A 118 11.28 2.96 -3.24
N VAL A 119 10.26 2.88 -4.09
CA VAL A 119 9.12 3.81 -4.07
C VAL A 119 8.26 3.61 -2.81
N ILE A 120 8.03 2.38 -2.37
CA ILE A 120 7.36 2.09 -1.09
C ILE A 120 8.17 2.67 0.08
N ARG A 121 9.50 2.51 0.05
CA ARG A 121 10.41 3.09 1.05
C ARG A 121 10.30 4.62 1.12
N GLN A 122 10.20 5.28 -0.03
CA GLN A 122 9.99 6.74 -0.08
C GLN A 122 8.63 7.14 0.51
N ALA A 123 7.59 6.35 0.26
CA ALA A 123 6.25 6.58 0.82
C ALA A 123 6.27 6.55 2.34
N VAL A 124 6.91 5.52 2.90
CA VAL A 124 7.06 5.32 4.35
C VAL A 124 7.76 6.51 5.02
N LEU A 125 8.72 7.13 4.34
CA LEU A 125 9.42 8.32 4.83
C LEU A 125 8.67 9.63 4.59
N GLN A 126 7.59 9.61 3.81
CA GLN A 126 6.81 10.80 3.54
C GLN A 126 5.77 11.01 4.67
N PRO A 127 5.81 12.17 5.35
CA PRO A 127 4.89 12.47 6.45
C PRO A 127 3.42 12.31 6.07
N ASP A 128 2.63 11.88 7.06
CA ASP A 128 1.17 11.76 7.01
C ASP A 128 0.64 10.72 6.00
N THR A 129 1.53 9.94 5.36
CA THR A 129 1.10 8.80 4.53
C THR A 129 0.71 7.62 5.41
N ILE A 130 -0.16 6.75 4.90
CA ILE A 130 -0.58 5.53 5.61
C ILE A 130 0.63 4.66 5.98
N ALA A 131 1.67 4.66 5.16
CA ALA A 131 2.87 3.88 5.44
C ALA A 131 3.75 4.51 6.53
N CYS A 132 3.75 5.85 6.64
CA CYS A 132 4.47 6.59 7.67
C CYS A 132 3.83 6.41 9.05
N ASP A 133 2.49 6.40 9.13
CA ASP A 133 1.76 6.16 10.38
C ASP A 133 2.07 4.81 11.04
N TYR A 134 2.56 3.86 10.25
CA TYR A 134 2.95 2.52 10.70
C TYR A 134 4.41 2.45 11.14
N LEU A 135 5.22 3.46 10.86
CA LEU A 135 6.55 3.55 11.46
C LEU A 135 6.43 3.87 12.95
N PRO A 136 7.18 3.18 13.81
CA PRO A 136 7.32 3.59 15.20
C PRO A 136 7.92 5.00 15.27
N THR A 137 7.35 5.85 16.13
CA THR A 137 7.66 7.27 16.35
C THR A 137 9.13 7.62 16.64
N SER A 138 10.01 6.62 16.83
CA SER A 138 11.40 6.78 17.24
C SER A 138 12.45 6.59 16.14
N VAL A 139 12.06 6.39 14.88
CA VAL A 139 13.03 5.98 13.83
C VAL A 139 13.45 7.14 12.93
N ASN A 140 14.51 7.84 13.36
CA ASN A 140 15.33 8.62 12.43
C ASN A 140 16.08 7.64 11.50
N ALA A 141 15.55 7.45 10.29
CA ALA A 141 16.18 6.92 9.08
C ALA A 141 16.50 5.40 8.94
N ALA A 142 16.56 4.60 10.01
CA ALA A 142 16.91 3.18 9.90
C ALA A 142 15.71 2.23 10.11
N PHE A 143 14.93 2.00 9.05
CA PHE A 143 13.87 0.97 9.02
C PHE A 143 14.11 -0.07 7.93
N SER A 144 13.61 -1.30 8.16
CA SER A 144 13.60 -2.37 7.17
C SER A 144 12.20 -2.59 6.61
N LEU A 145 12.14 -2.91 5.32
CA LEU A 145 10.93 -3.39 4.65
C LEU A 145 11.09 -4.89 4.40
N VAL A 146 10.07 -5.66 4.73
CA VAL A 146 10.04 -7.11 4.57
C VAL A 146 8.88 -7.47 3.66
N HIS A 147 9.18 -8.05 2.50
CA HIS A 147 8.15 -8.60 1.63
C HIS A 147 7.60 -9.89 2.24
N ARG A 148 6.27 -10.01 2.38
CA ARG A 148 5.60 -11.15 3.04
C ARG A 148 5.59 -12.44 2.20
N TYR A 149 5.68 -12.34 0.88
CA TYR A 149 5.62 -13.50 -0.01
C TYR A 149 6.87 -13.61 -0.89
N PRO A 150 8.09 -13.64 -0.33
CA PRO A 150 9.30 -13.78 -1.14
C PRO A 150 9.24 -15.10 -1.92
N PRO A 151 9.89 -15.20 -3.10
CA PRO A 151 10.08 -16.50 -3.73
C PRO A 151 10.86 -17.35 -2.73
N HIS A 152 10.42 -18.59 -2.51
CA HIS A 152 11.19 -19.54 -1.72
C HIS A 152 12.61 -19.59 -2.28
N GLY A 153 13.60 -19.29 -1.43
CA GLY A 153 15.02 -19.49 -1.74
C GLY A 153 15.37 -20.97 -1.74
#